data_AF-A0A416UAZ3-F1
#
_entry.id   AF-A0A416UAZ3-F1
#
_cell.length_a   1.000
_cell.length_b   1.000
_cell.length_c   1.000
_cell.angle_alpha   90.00
_cell.angle_beta   90.00
_cell.angle_gamma   90.00
#
_symmetry.space_group_name_H-M   'P 1'
#
loop_
_entity.id
_entity.type
_entity.pdbx_description
1 polymer ?
#
loop_
_entity_poly.entity_id
_entity_poly.type
_entity_poly.pdbx_seq_one_letter_code
_entity_poly.pdbx_strand_id
1 'polypeptide(L)' 'MILQFGGREIKEKDLYERIQQIWIEGYGKKAEELKSLKVYVKPEEFTAYYVINDDVTGSIDL' A
#
# COMPACT_ATOMS: atom_id res chain seq x y z
N MET A 1 3.07 -2.68 12.33
CA MET A 1 4.28 -2.08 12.93
C MET A 1 4.37 -0.64 12.45
N ILE A 2 5.25 0.19 13.03
CA ILE A 2 5.28 1.64 12.78
C ILE A 2 6.66 1.96 12.20
N LEU A 3 6.69 2.44 10.96
CA LEU A 3 7.91 2.88 10.30
C LEU A 3 8.07 4.39 10.54
N GLN A 4 9.12 4.78 11.26
CA GLN A 4 9.45 6.20 11.45
C GLN A 4 10.69 6.54 10.61
N PHE A 5 10.53 7.48 9.67
CA PHE A 5 11.63 7.95 8.83
C PHE A 5 11.55 9.48 8.72
N GLY A 6 12.64 10.17 9.04
CA GLY A 6 12.74 11.64 8.91
C GLY A 6 11.71 12.46 9.70
N GLY A 7 11.15 11.92 10.79
CA GLY A 7 10.10 12.58 11.59
C GLY A 7 8.67 12.34 11.11
N ARG A 8 8.45 11.52 10.08
CA ARG A 8 7.12 11.06 9.67
C ARG A 8 6.86 9.65 10.21
N GLU A 9 5.67 9.47 10.78
CA GLU A 9 5.19 8.18 11.27
C GLU A 9 4.30 7.55 10.20
N ILE A 10 4.79 6.49 9.57
CA ILE A 10 4.03 5.71 8.60
C ILE A 10 3.55 4.45 9.28
N LYS A 11 2.22 4.35 9.43
CA LYS A 11 1.57 3.15 9.95
C LYS A 11 1.31 2.22 8.78
N GLU A 12 1.81 0.99 8.87
CA GLU A 12 1.49 -0.04 7.87
C GLU A 12 -0.03 -0.24 7.70
N LYS A 13 -0.81 -0.01 8.77
CA LYS A 13 -2.27 -0.04 8.70
C LYS A 13 -2.85 1.02 7.77
N ASP A 14 -2.41 2.28 7.88
CA ASP A 14 -2.84 3.36 6.99
C ASP A 14 -2.52 3.05 5.52
N LEU A 15 -1.33 2.50 5.27
CA LEU A 15 -0.92 2.01 3.96
C LEU A 15 -1.87 0.93 3.44
N TYR A 16 -2.13 -0.09 4.26
CA TYR A 16 -3.06 -1.17 3.91
C TYR A 16 -4.47 -0.65 3.61
N GLU A 17 -4.99 0.24 4.44
CA GLU A 17 -6.32 0.84 4.26
C GLU A 17 -6.38 1.65 2.96
N ARG A 18 -5.37 2.48 2.68
CA ARG A 18 -5.26 3.21 1.39
C ARG A 18 -5.21 2.26 0.20
N ILE A 19 -4.38 1.23 0.24
CA ILE A 19 -4.24 0.28 -0.87
C ILE A 19 -5.54 -0.49 -1.08
N GLN A 20 -6.22 -0.87 0.01
CA GLN A 20 -7.51 -1.54 -0.05
C GLN A 20 -8.60 -0.62 -0.65
N GLN A 21 -8.63 0.66 -0.30
CA GLN A 21 -9.52 1.65 -0.93
C GLN A 21 -9.21 1.80 -2.42
N ILE A 22 -7.94 1.94 -2.82
CA ILE A 22 -7.55 2.01 -4.23
C ILE A 22 -7.95 0.75 -4.99
N TRP A 23 -7.82 -0.43 -4.38
CA TRP A 23 -8.27 -1.69 -4.98
C TRP A 23 -9.77 -1.71 -5.24
N ILE A 24 -10.57 -1.24 -4.28
CA ILE A 24 -12.03 -1.29 -4.39
C ILE A 24 -12.57 -0.17 -5.29
N GLU A 25 -12.12 1.05 -5.05
CA GLU A 25 -12.63 2.25 -5.74
C GLU A 25 -11.89 2.54 -7.03
N GLY A 26 -10.55 2.40 -7.03
CA GLY A 26 -9.72 2.67 -8.21
C GLY A 26 -9.77 1.54 -9.24
N TYR A 27 -9.67 0.29 -8.80
CA TYR A 27 -9.74 -0.88 -9.69
C TYR A 27 -11.16 -1.46 -9.83
N GLY A 28 -12.12 -1.00 -9.04
CA GLY A 28 -13.50 -1.53 -9.07
C GLY A 28 -13.60 -2.98 -8.60
N LYS A 29 -12.62 -3.47 -7.83
CA LYS A 29 -12.51 -4.87 -7.40
C LYS A 29 -13.14 -5.08 -6.03
N LYS A 30 -13.40 -6.33 -5.66
CA LYS A 30 -13.89 -6.63 -4.31
C LYS A 30 -12.74 -6.82 -3.33
N ALA A 31 -12.95 -6.45 -2.06
CA ALA A 31 -12.02 -6.74 -0.98
C ALA A 31 -11.68 -8.24 -0.90
N GLU A 32 -12.65 -9.10 -1.20
CA GLU A 32 -12.48 -10.57 -1.24
C GLU A 32 -11.52 -11.05 -2.34
N GLU A 33 -11.32 -10.26 -3.39
CA GLU A 33 -10.35 -10.58 -4.44
C GLU A 33 -8.91 -10.24 -4.02
N LEU A 34 -8.72 -9.44 -2.97
CA LEU A 34 -7.40 -9.15 -2.42
C LEU A 34 -6.96 -10.32 -1.53
N LYS A 35 -6.30 -11.32 -2.14
CA LYS A 35 -5.83 -12.53 -1.43
C LYS A 35 -4.43 -12.36 -0.85
N SER A 36 -3.57 -11.68 -1.58
CA SER A 36 -2.18 -11.41 -1.19
C SER A 36 -1.89 -9.94 -1.41
N LEU A 37 -1.30 -9.27 -0.42
CA LEU A 37 -0.83 -7.90 -0.54
C LEU A 37 0.59 -7.83 0.01
N LYS A 38 1.52 -7.41 -0.83
CA LYS A 38 2.91 -7.11 -0.46
C LYS A 38 3.11 -5.62 -0.56
N VAL A 39 3.69 -5.00 0.47
CA VAL A 39 3.95 -3.57 0.51
C VAL A 39 5.44 -3.35 0.79
N TYR A 40 6.07 -2.51 -0.01
CA TYR A 40 7.48 -2.16 0.06
C TYR A 40 7.61 -0.64 0.13
N VAL A 41 8.06 -0.13 1.27
CA VAL A 41 8.26 1.31 1.46
C VAL A 41 9.69 1.67 1.04
N LYS A 42 9.82 2.62 0.13
CA LYS A 42 11.10 3.19 -0.30
C LYS A 42 11.20 4.64 0.19
N PRO A 43 11.75 4.86 1.39
CA PRO A 43 11.79 6.19 2.01
C PRO A 43 12.67 7.18 1.25
N GLU A 44 13.66 6.70 0.49
CA GLU A 44 14.52 7.53 -0.37
C GLU A 44 13.73 8.23 -1.48
N GLU A 45 12.69 7.58 -2.01
CA GLU A 45 11.80 8.12 -3.04
C GLU A 45 10.48 8.61 -2.44
N PHE A 46 10.35 8.59 -1.10
CA PHE A 46 9.12 8.95 -0.41
C PHE A 46 7.87 8.21 -0.94
N THR A 47 8.06 6.98 -1.41
CA THR A 47 7.03 6.21 -2.13
C THR A 47 6.90 4.81 -1.53
N ALA A 48 5.68 4.31 -1.38
CA ALA A 48 5.39 2.93 -1.06
C ALA A 48 4.83 2.19 -2.27
N TYR A 49 5.49 1.12 -2.65
CA TYR A 49 5.06 0.21 -3.70
C TYR A 49 4.23 -0.92 -3.12
N TYR A 50 3.21 -1.35 -3.84
CA TYR A 50 2.37 -2.45 -3.45
C TYR A 50 2.15 -3.43 -4.60
N VAL A 51 2.00 -4.71 -4.26
CA VAL A 51 1.71 -5.79 -5.20
C VAL A 51 0.55 -6.60 -4.63
N ILE A 52 -0.56 -6.63 -5.36
CA ILE A 52 -1.78 -7.36 -5.04
C ILE A 52 -1.82 -8.62 -5.90
N ASN A 53 -2.06 -9.76 -5.25
CA ASN A 53 -2.16 -11.09 -5.89
C ASN A 53 -0.96 -11.46 -6.76
N ASP A 54 0.22 -10.88 -6.49
CA ASP A 54 1.43 -11.05 -7.31
C ASP A 54 1.24 -10.64 -8.79
N ASP A 55 0.18 -9.87 -9.09
CA ASP A 55 -0.24 -9.51 -10.46
C ASP A 55 -0.42 -7.99 -10.59
N VAL A 56 -1.19 -7.37 -9.70
CA VAL A 56 -1.48 -5.93 -9.77
C VAL A 56 -0.49 -5.15 -8.93
N THR A 57 0.36 -4.39 -9.61
CA THR A 57 1.35 -3.52 -8.97
C THR A 57 0.89 -2.07 -8.96
N GLY A 58 1.20 -1.33 -7.90
CA GLY A 58 1.03 0.11 -7.87
C GLY A 58 1.95 0.79 -6.86
N SER A 59 1.81 2.09 -6.75
CA SER A 59 2.61 2.93 -5.87
C SER A 59 1.76 4.04 -5.26
N ILE A 60 2.05 4.39 -4.01
CA ILE A 60 1.48 5.55 -3.34
C ILE A 60 2.59 6.43 -2.76
N ASP A 61 2.39 7.74 -2.83
CA ASP A 61 3.27 8.74 -2.23
C ASP A 61 3.01 8.83 -0.71
N LEU A 62 4.08 9.06 0.09
CA LEU A 62 4.08 8.95 1.56
C LEU A 62 4.08 10.29 2.32
#